data_AF-N9NBZ1-F1
#
_entry.id   AF-N9NBZ1-F1
#
_cell.length_a   1.000
_cell.length_b   1.000
_cell.length_c   1.000
_cell.angle_alpha   90.00
_cell.angle_beta   90.00
_cell.angle_gamma   90.00
#
_symmetry.space_group_name_H-M   'P 1'
#
loop_
_entity.id
_entity.type
_entity.pdbx_description
1 polymer ?
#
loop_
_entity_poly.entity_id
_entity_poly.type
_entity_poly.pdbx_seq_one_letter_code
_entity_poly.pdbx_strand_id
1 'polypeptide(L)'
;MDGYINGYLNAQEQALYNANRAKGLLCIANAKTAIDLTKARYVNTSSVMHNGNGDAFRHAVWNFGMTIDVGADFAKKWSDAHEFGSTGQPATERSMDIYNNSIGISLGKNNPTTLLQSSFASLTQAQVRAGRLKIISNGNLVWSNSVGEK
;
A
#
# COMPACT_ATOMS: atom_id res chain seq x y z
N MET A 1 -8.06 -0.18 -0.68
CA MET A 1 -7.88 1.30 -0.67
C MET A 1 -8.99 2.10 -1.37
N ASP A 2 -9.72 1.58 -2.37
CA ASP A 2 -10.70 2.38 -3.12
C ASP A 2 -11.84 2.98 -2.27
N GLY A 3 -12.18 2.36 -1.13
CA GLY A 3 -13.14 2.90 -0.16
C GLY A 3 -12.79 4.30 0.35
N TYR A 4 -11.50 4.63 0.46
CA TYR A 4 -11.05 5.95 0.88
C TYR A 4 -11.44 7.06 -0.09
N ILE A 5 -11.50 6.77 -1.40
CA ILE A 5 -11.91 7.75 -2.41
C ILE A 5 -13.37 8.17 -2.19
N ASN A 6 -14.19 7.30 -1.63
CA ASN A 6 -15.60 7.55 -1.30
C ASN A 6 -15.80 8.04 0.14
N GLY A 7 -14.72 8.34 0.87
CA GLY A 7 -14.79 8.78 2.27
C GLY A 7 -15.17 7.69 3.27
N TYR A 8 -15.08 6.41 2.88
CA TYR A 8 -15.39 5.30 3.77
C TYR A 8 -14.16 4.89 4.58
N LEU A 9 -14.33 4.83 5.90
CA LEU A 9 -13.40 4.23 6.86
C LEU A 9 -14.10 3.07 7.56
N ASN A 10 -13.38 1.96 7.76
CA ASN A 10 -13.86 0.90 8.65
C ASN A 10 -13.81 1.36 10.13
N ALA A 11 -14.40 0.60 11.05
CA ALA A 11 -14.48 1.00 12.46
C ALA A 11 -13.11 1.22 13.13
N GLN A 12 -12.08 0.47 12.75
CA GLN A 12 -10.73 0.59 13.29
C GLN A 12 -10.02 1.82 12.74
N GLU A 13 -10.11 2.06 11.43
CA GLU A 13 -9.59 3.27 10.78
C GLU A 13 -10.29 4.53 11.33
N GLN A 14 -11.61 4.46 11.53
CA GLN A 14 -12.41 5.55 12.09
C GLN A 14 -11.98 5.91 13.52
N ALA A 15 -11.66 4.91 14.34
CA ALA A 15 -11.13 5.14 15.69
C ALA A 15 -9.77 5.85 15.64
N LEU A 16 -8.86 5.42 14.75
CA LEU A 16 -7.55 6.08 14.56
C LEU A 16 -7.70 7.52 14.03
N TYR A 17 -8.62 7.74 13.08
CA TYR A 17 -8.94 9.06 12.55
C TYR A 17 -9.48 9.98 13.66
N ASN A 18 -10.40 9.50 14.49
CA ASN A 18 -10.94 10.28 15.60
C ASN A 18 -9.88 10.64 16.64
N ALA A 19 -8.93 9.74 16.90
CA ALA A 19 -7.82 9.97 17.82
C ALA A 19 -6.80 11.00 17.27
N ASN A 20 -6.56 11.01 15.96
CA ASN A 20 -5.70 12.01 15.32
C ASN A 20 -6.13 12.28 13.87
N ARG A 21 -6.99 13.28 13.70
CA ARG A 21 -7.59 13.62 12.39
C ARG A 21 -6.57 14.05 11.35
N ALA A 22 -5.53 14.78 11.76
CA ALA A 22 -4.48 15.24 10.86
C ALA A 22 -3.70 14.05 10.28
N LYS A 23 -3.27 13.11 11.13
CA LYS A 23 -2.60 11.89 10.67
C LYS A 23 -3.52 11.02 9.82
N GLY A 24 -4.78 10.85 10.22
CA GLY A 24 -5.75 10.10 9.43
C GLY A 24 -5.99 10.69 8.03
N LEU A 25 -6.09 12.02 7.92
CA LEU A 25 -6.22 12.70 6.63
C LEU A 25 -4.98 12.48 5.74
N LEU A 26 -3.78 12.51 6.32
CA LEU A 26 -2.54 12.20 5.60
C LEU A 26 -2.51 10.74 5.12
N CYS A 27 -2.99 9.78 5.92
CA CYS A 27 -3.11 8.37 5.51
C CYS A 27 -4.05 8.20 4.30
N ILE A 28 -5.19 8.89 4.31
CA ILE A 28 -6.16 8.91 3.21
C ILE A 28 -5.55 9.56 1.96
N ALA A 29 -4.87 10.70 2.11
CA ALA A 29 -4.21 11.39 1.01
C ALA A 29 -3.13 10.51 0.35
N ASN A 30 -2.32 9.82 1.16
CA ASN A 30 -1.33 8.87 0.66
C ASN A 30 -1.96 7.68 -0.09
N ALA A 31 -3.13 7.22 0.33
CA ALA A 31 -3.84 6.15 -0.40
C ALA A 31 -4.26 6.63 -1.80
N LYS A 32 -4.75 7.88 -1.91
CA LYS A 32 -5.06 8.48 -3.21
C LYS A 32 -3.82 8.57 -4.09
N THR A 33 -2.71 9.08 -3.54
CA THR A 33 -1.42 9.13 -4.25
C THR A 33 -0.98 7.74 -4.71
N ALA A 34 -1.08 6.72 -3.86
CA ALA A 34 -0.73 5.35 -4.22
C ALA A 34 -1.55 4.81 -5.39
N ILE A 35 -2.86 5.07 -5.40
CA ILE A 35 -3.76 4.69 -6.51
C ILE A 35 -3.34 5.38 -7.81
N ASP A 36 -3.11 6.70 -7.78
CA ASP A 36 -2.72 7.47 -8.97
C ASP A 36 -1.37 6.99 -9.54
N LEU A 37 -0.38 6.78 -8.66
CA LEU A 37 0.93 6.24 -9.05
C LEU A 37 0.82 4.82 -9.61
N THR A 38 -0.05 3.98 -9.05
CA THR A 38 -0.27 2.62 -9.55
C THR A 38 -0.84 2.65 -10.96
N LYS A 39 -1.86 3.48 -11.21
CA LYS A 39 -2.47 3.65 -12.53
C LYS A 39 -1.46 4.18 -13.56
N ALA A 40 -0.56 5.06 -13.15
CA ALA A 40 0.50 5.58 -14.01
C ALA A 40 1.55 4.53 -14.39
N ARG A 41 1.83 3.57 -13.50
CA ARG A 41 2.95 2.61 -13.63
C ARG A 41 2.56 1.22 -14.11
N TYR A 42 1.28 0.86 -14.03
CA TYR A 42 0.81 -0.48 -14.37
C TYR A 42 -0.41 -0.46 -15.30
N VAL A 43 -0.55 -1.51 -16.11
CA VAL A 43 -1.71 -1.74 -16.98
C VAL A 43 -2.95 -2.02 -16.15
N ASN A 44 -4.10 -1.50 -16.59
CA ASN A 44 -5.35 -1.61 -15.86
C ASN A 44 -6.08 -2.92 -16.17
N THR A 45 -5.48 -4.04 -15.76
CA THR A 45 -6.12 -5.37 -15.83
C THR A 45 -6.34 -5.90 -14.42
N SER A 46 -7.39 -6.71 -14.23
CA SER A 46 -7.71 -7.31 -12.92
C SER A 46 -6.52 -8.09 -12.34
N SER A 47 -5.84 -8.90 -13.17
CA SER A 47 -4.68 -9.70 -12.76
C SER A 47 -3.45 -8.90 -12.30
N VAL A 48 -3.37 -7.61 -12.64
CA VAL A 48 -2.27 -6.73 -12.22
C VAL A 48 -2.71 -5.83 -11.05
N MET A 49 -3.95 -5.35 -11.08
CA MET A 49 -4.50 -4.39 -10.11
C MET A 49 -5.00 -5.03 -8.81
N HIS A 50 -5.38 -6.31 -8.86
CA HIS A 50 -5.85 -7.10 -7.73
C HIS A 50 -4.94 -8.31 -7.59
N ASN A 51 -4.34 -8.51 -6.41
CA ASN A 51 -3.43 -9.60 -6.08
C ASN A 51 -2.15 -9.69 -6.95
N GLY A 52 -1.97 -8.79 -7.91
CA GLY A 52 -0.83 -8.74 -8.83
C GLY A 52 0.22 -7.68 -8.44
N ASN A 53 1.17 -7.44 -9.35
CA ASN A 53 2.29 -6.52 -9.11
C ASN A 53 1.84 -5.06 -8.88
N GLY A 54 0.78 -4.62 -9.54
CA GLY A 54 0.22 -3.29 -9.33
C GLY A 54 -0.42 -3.13 -7.96
N ASP A 55 -1.04 -4.21 -7.44
CA ASP A 55 -1.58 -4.23 -6.08
C ASP A 55 -0.47 -4.19 -5.02
N ALA A 56 0.52 -5.08 -5.17
CA ALA A 56 1.68 -5.10 -4.29
C ALA A 56 2.42 -3.75 -4.25
N PHE A 57 2.62 -3.14 -5.42
CA PHE A 57 3.17 -1.79 -5.55
C PHE A 57 2.32 -0.76 -4.81
N ARG A 58 1.00 -0.78 -4.97
CA ARG A 58 0.07 0.17 -4.33
C ARG A 58 0.17 0.10 -2.80
N HIS A 59 0.18 -1.11 -2.23
CA HIS A 59 0.32 -1.34 -0.79
C HIS A 59 1.65 -0.83 -0.23
N ALA A 60 2.75 -1.14 -0.92
CA ALA A 60 4.07 -0.67 -0.51
C ALA A 60 4.24 0.85 -0.65
N VAL A 61 3.79 1.46 -1.75
CA VAL A 61 3.97 2.91 -1.95
C VAL A 61 3.09 3.72 -1.01
N TRP A 62 1.90 3.21 -0.68
CA TRP A 62 1.03 3.81 0.34
C TRP A 62 1.72 3.86 1.70
N ASN A 63 2.30 2.73 2.13
CA ASN A 63 3.00 2.64 3.41
C ASN A 63 4.32 3.39 3.45
N PHE A 64 5.01 3.54 2.32
CA PHE A 64 6.16 4.42 2.21
C PHE A 64 5.73 5.87 2.49
N GLY A 65 4.77 6.41 1.74
CA GLY A 65 4.29 7.77 1.93
C GLY A 65 3.76 8.03 3.35
N MET A 66 2.95 7.10 3.89
CA MET A 66 2.50 7.20 5.29
C MET A 66 3.67 7.24 6.28
N THR A 67 4.71 6.45 6.07
CA THR A 67 5.85 6.44 6.99
C THR A 67 6.59 7.78 7.00
N ILE A 68 6.67 8.46 5.86
CA ILE A 68 7.22 9.82 5.76
C ILE A 68 6.33 10.82 6.49
N ASP A 69 5.01 10.78 6.26
CA ASP A 69 4.10 11.82 6.73
C ASP A 69 3.67 11.68 8.19
N VAL A 70 3.47 10.44 8.67
CA VAL A 70 2.87 10.18 9.99
C VAL A 70 3.75 9.33 10.91
N GLY A 71 4.91 8.88 10.42
CA GLY A 71 5.86 8.02 11.11
C GLY A 71 5.48 6.54 11.04
N ALA A 72 6.50 5.67 11.10
CA ALA A 72 6.35 4.22 10.92
C ALA A 72 5.32 3.57 11.85
N ASP A 73 5.28 3.98 13.13
CA ASP A 73 4.38 3.38 14.11
C ASP A 73 2.91 3.66 13.81
N PHE A 74 2.60 4.89 13.37
CA PHE A 74 1.23 5.24 13.01
C PHE A 74 0.85 4.64 11.65
N ALA A 75 1.78 4.66 10.68
CA ALA A 75 1.60 4.00 9.40
C ALA A 75 1.24 2.52 9.58
N LYS A 76 1.97 1.79 10.44
CA LYS A 76 1.67 0.39 10.75
C LYS A 76 0.29 0.20 11.37
N LYS A 77 -0.08 1.00 12.37
CA LYS A 77 -1.40 0.91 13.01
C LYS A 77 -2.52 1.14 12.00
N TRP A 78 -2.36 2.13 11.12
CA TRP A 78 -3.34 2.45 10.10
C TRP A 78 -3.44 1.35 9.03
N SER A 79 -2.30 0.84 8.54
CA SER A 79 -2.30 -0.25 7.57
C SER A 79 -2.85 -1.54 8.16
N ASP A 80 -2.52 -1.89 9.41
CA ASP A 80 -3.09 -3.05 10.09
C ASP A 80 -4.61 -2.89 10.23
N ALA A 81 -5.10 -1.71 10.62
CA ALA A 81 -6.53 -1.41 10.71
C ALA A 81 -7.24 -1.57 9.35
N HIS A 82 -6.57 -1.27 8.24
CA HIS A 82 -7.08 -1.51 6.89
C HIS A 82 -7.29 -3.00 6.61
N GLU A 83 -6.25 -3.81 6.86
CA GLU A 83 -6.30 -5.24 6.53
C GLU A 83 -7.23 -6.02 7.47
N PHE A 84 -7.16 -5.76 8.78
CA PHE A 84 -7.97 -6.49 9.77
C PHE A 84 -9.40 -5.98 9.89
N GLY A 85 -9.66 -4.73 9.51
CA GLY A 85 -11.00 -4.15 9.48
C GLY A 85 -11.82 -4.52 8.24
N SER A 86 -11.19 -5.11 7.22
CA SER A 86 -11.87 -5.55 5.99
C SER A 86 -12.68 -6.83 6.21
N THR A 87 -13.98 -6.77 5.90
CA THR A 87 -14.90 -7.91 5.97
C THR A 87 -14.84 -8.74 4.69
N GLY A 88 -14.53 -10.04 4.81
CA GLY A 88 -14.54 -10.97 3.68
C GLY A 88 -13.23 -11.07 2.88
N GLN A 89 -12.17 -10.34 3.27
CA GLN A 89 -10.83 -10.51 2.69
C GLN A 89 -10.28 -11.92 3.00
N PRO A 90 -9.89 -12.71 1.99
CA PRO A 90 -9.21 -13.98 2.20
C PRO A 90 -7.91 -13.84 3.01
N ALA A 91 -7.60 -14.83 3.84
CA ALA A 91 -6.40 -14.81 4.69
C ALA A 91 -5.09 -14.72 3.89
N THR A 92 -5.06 -15.29 2.68
CA THR A 92 -3.91 -15.22 1.77
C THR A 92 -3.68 -13.81 1.24
N GLU A 93 -4.75 -13.10 0.83
CA GLU A 93 -4.70 -11.70 0.38
C GLU A 93 -4.23 -10.80 1.52
N ARG A 94 -4.83 -10.95 2.70
CA ARG A 94 -4.39 -10.24 3.91
C ARG A 94 -2.89 -10.46 4.20
N SER A 95 -2.40 -11.68 4.05
CA SER A 95 -0.99 -12.01 4.29
C SER A 95 -0.07 -11.34 3.26
N MET A 96 -0.49 -11.28 2.00
CA MET A 96 0.19 -10.54 0.94
C MET A 96 0.26 -9.05 1.28
N ASP A 97 -0.87 -8.46 1.63
CA ASP A 97 -1.01 -7.02 1.88
C ASP A 97 -0.20 -6.59 3.11
N ILE A 98 -0.30 -7.31 4.22
CA ILE A 98 0.50 -7.05 5.44
C ILE A 98 2.01 -7.10 5.13
N TYR A 99 2.44 -8.10 4.35
CA TYR A 99 3.84 -8.21 3.95
C TYR A 99 4.27 -6.99 3.10
N ASN A 100 3.50 -6.64 2.08
CA ASN A 100 3.81 -5.52 1.19
C ASN A 100 3.77 -4.16 1.91
N ASN A 101 2.83 -3.99 2.85
CA ASN A 101 2.76 -2.84 3.75
C ASN A 101 4.08 -2.69 4.53
N SER A 102 4.61 -3.80 5.07
CA SER A 102 5.89 -3.79 5.81
C SER A 102 7.09 -3.38 4.95
N ILE A 103 7.11 -3.76 3.67
CA ILE A 103 8.14 -3.32 2.72
C ILE A 103 8.07 -1.81 2.52
N GLY A 104 6.86 -1.26 2.36
CA GLY A 104 6.63 0.18 2.29
C GLY A 104 7.13 0.94 3.52
N ILE A 105 6.81 0.44 4.71
CA ILE A 105 7.28 1.03 5.97
C ILE A 105 8.81 1.01 6.04
N SER A 106 9.44 -0.10 5.67
CA SER A 106 10.90 -0.22 5.62
C SER A 106 11.53 0.80 4.65
N LEU A 107 10.93 0.98 3.47
CA LEU A 107 11.38 2.00 2.51
C LEU A 107 11.31 3.41 3.09
N GLY A 108 10.22 3.76 3.77
CA GLY A 108 10.08 5.06 4.43
C GLY A 108 11.12 5.29 5.52
N LYS A 109 11.38 4.29 6.35
CA LYS A 109 12.42 4.36 7.41
C LYS A 109 13.83 4.53 6.83
N ASN A 110 14.12 3.85 5.73
CA ASN A 110 15.44 3.88 5.11
C ASN A 110 15.65 5.11 4.21
N ASN A 111 14.60 5.84 3.87
CA ASN A 111 14.66 7.01 2.99
C ASN A 111 13.86 8.20 3.58
N PRO A 112 14.12 8.63 4.84
CA PRO A 112 13.23 9.51 5.60
C PRO A 112 13.12 10.94 5.04
N THR A 113 14.04 11.35 4.17
CA THR A 113 14.06 12.69 3.55
C THR A 113 13.51 12.71 2.13
N THR A 114 12.82 11.64 1.72
CA THR A 114 12.22 11.56 0.37
C THR A 114 10.93 12.37 0.36
N LEU A 115 10.91 13.45 -0.43
CA LEU A 115 9.76 14.37 -0.50
C LEU A 115 8.98 14.25 -1.82
N LEU A 116 9.61 13.72 -2.87
CA LEU A 116 8.99 13.62 -4.19
C LEU A 116 8.21 12.30 -4.31
N GLN A 117 6.93 12.40 -4.65
CA GLN A 117 6.08 11.22 -4.89
C GLN A 117 6.61 10.32 -6.02
N SER A 118 7.28 10.92 -7.02
CA SER A 118 7.96 10.16 -8.08
C SER A 118 9.07 9.26 -7.53
N SER A 119 9.78 9.69 -6.49
CA SER A 119 10.80 8.89 -5.81
C SER A 119 10.17 7.73 -5.02
N PHE A 120 9.01 7.93 -4.38
CA PHE A 120 8.25 6.83 -3.76
C PHE A 120 7.94 5.74 -4.78
N ALA A 121 7.43 6.15 -5.95
CA ALA A 121 7.12 5.23 -7.04
C ALA A 121 8.38 4.50 -7.54
N SER A 122 9.45 5.22 -7.90
CA SER A 122 10.65 4.61 -8.47
C SER A 122 11.34 3.63 -7.51
N LEU A 123 11.47 3.99 -6.23
CA LEU A 123 12.08 3.12 -5.23
C LEU A 123 11.23 1.87 -4.96
N THR A 124 9.91 2.02 -4.88
CA THR A 124 8.98 0.90 -4.68
C THR A 124 8.95 -0.02 -5.89
N GLN A 125 8.89 0.53 -7.10
CA GLN A 125 8.88 -0.24 -8.35
C GLN A 125 10.17 -1.03 -8.53
N ALA A 126 11.32 -0.49 -8.09
CA ALA A 126 12.57 -1.25 -8.04
C ALA A 126 12.48 -2.48 -7.12
N GLN A 127 11.78 -2.40 -5.99
CA GLN A 127 11.56 -3.58 -5.11
C GLN A 127 10.65 -4.61 -5.77
N VAL A 128 9.62 -4.17 -6.48
CA VAL A 128 8.68 -5.05 -7.21
C VAL A 128 9.43 -5.84 -8.28
N ARG A 129 10.20 -5.15 -9.15
CA ARG A 129 11.02 -5.76 -10.20
C ARG A 129 12.07 -6.73 -9.66
N ALA A 130 12.62 -6.43 -8.47
CA ALA A 130 13.59 -7.28 -7.79
C ALA A 130 12.98 -8.50 -7.07
N GLY A 131 11.65 -8.73 -7.18
CA GLY A 131 10.98 -9.85 -6.56
C GLY A 131 10.93 -9.80 -5.04
N ARG A 132 10.95 -8.59 -4.45
CA ARG A 132 10.97 -8.42 -2.99
C ARG A 132 9.59 -8.32 -2.36
N LEU A 133 8.55 -8.14 -3.16
CA LEU A 133 7.16 -8.08 -2.72
C LEU A 133 6.46 -9.43 -2.95
N LYS A 134 5.27 -9.59 -2.35
CA LYS A 134 4.40 -10.75 -2.56
C LYS A 134 3.25 -10.40 -3.48
N ILE A 135 2.90 -11.35 -4.34
CA ILE A 135 1.69 -11.35 -5.17
C ILE A 135 1.00 -12.71 -4.99
N ILE A 136 -0.26 -12.83 -5.42
CA ILE A 136 -0.94 -14.13 -5.49
C ILE A 136 -1.08 -14.55 -6.94
N SER A 137 -0.59 -15.75 -7.25
CA SER A 137 -0.73 -16.38 -8.55
C SER A 137 -1.20 -17.82 -8.35
N ASN A 138 -2.26 -18.22 -9.06
CA ASN A 138 -2.88 -19.54 -8.92
C ASN A 138 -3.21 -19.90 -7.46
N GLY A 139 -3.70 -18.92 -6.68
CA GLY A 139 -4.06 -19.09 -5.27
C GLY A 139 -2.89 -19.14 -4.29
N ASN A 140 -1.64 -19.06 -4.77
CA ASN A 140 -0.44 -19.17 -3.93
C ASN A 140 0.31 -17.84 -3.83
N LEU A 141 0.90 -17.58 -2.66
CA LEU A 141 1.84 -16.47 -2.47
C LEU A 141 3.13 -16.74 -3.24
N VAL A 142 3.45 -15.88 -4.19
CA VAL A 142 4.69 -15.93 -4.96
C VAL A 142 5.39 -14.57 -4.90
N TRP A 143 6.65 -14.53 -5.31
CA TRP A 143 7.40 -13.28 -5.39
C TRP A 143 6.93 -12.42 -6.57
N SER A 144 6.95 -11.11 -6.38
CA SER A 144 6.62 -10.14 -7.42
C SER A 144 7.56 -10.22 -8.62
N ASN A 145 7.18 -9.60 -9.73
CA ASN A 145 8.00 -9.47 -10.94
C ASN A 145 7.57 -8.21 -11.73
N SER A 146 8.03 -8.06 -12.97
CA SER A 146 7.73 -6.89 -13.81
C SER A 146 6.47 -7.02 -14.68
N VAL A 147 5.67 -8.09 -14.53
CA VAL A 147 4.46 -8.27 -15.35
C VAL A 147 3.46 -7.14 -15.09
N GLY A 148 2.98 -6.55 -16.17
CA GLY A 148 1.95 -5.51 -16.15
C GLY A 148 2.49 -4.09 -15.95
N GLU A 149 3.81 -3.90 -15.93
CA GLU A 149 4.43 -2.59 -15.86
C GLU A 149 4.34 -1.80 -17.19
N LYS A 150 4.30 -0.46 -17.13
CA LYS A 150 4.29 0.48 -18.28
C LYS A 150 5.64 1.18 -18.49
#